data_AF-A0A1E4HTX5-F1
#
_entry.id   AF-A0A1E4HTX5-F1
#
_cell.length_a   1.000
_cell.length_b   1.000
_cell.length_c   1.000
_cell.angle_alpha   90.00
_cell.angle_beta   90.00
_cell.angle_gamma   90.00
#
_symmetry.space_group_name_H-M   'P 1'
#
loop_
_entity.id
_entity.type
_entity.pdbx_description
1 polymer ?
#
loop_
_entity_poly.entity_id
_entity_poly.type
_entity_poly.pdbx_seq_one_letter_code
_entity_poly.pdbx_strand_id
1 'polypeptide(L)'
;MKRTLIRLATLMLLAFSGFALASPINDSRALQGVEQGKGVFLIDFADPKKTAFYLDIIKGTHAGMLRQGVKPDRHEVCAVATRVFNVDNATILPGMQLVGDGFISLIGWQTQGYKLVPLF
;
A
#
# COMPACT_ATOMS: atom_id res chain seq x y z
N MET A 1 -42.89 34.90 25.68
CA MET A 1 -42.86 33.52 25.14
C MET A 1 -42.39 33.47 23.68
N LYS A 2 -43.03 34.16 22.72
CA LYS A 2 -42.60 34.13 21.30
C LYS A 2 -41.16 34.63 21.05
N ARG A 3 -40.72 35.69 21.74
CA ARG A 3 -39.34 36.22 21.65
C ARG A 3 -38.26 35.32 22.26
N THR A 4 -38.63 34.54 23.29
CA THR A 4 -37.76 33.57 23.95
C THR A 4 -37.56 32.33 23.08
N LEU A 5 -38.62 31.87 22.41
CA LEU A 5 -38.59 30.79 21.41
C LEU A 5 -37.73 31.15 20.19
N ILE A 6 -37.81 32.39 19.70
CA ILE A 6 -36.98 32.84 18.57
C ILE A 6 -35.50 32.85 18.97
N ARG A 7 -35.13 33.37 20.16
CA ARG A 7 -33.74 33.38 20.63
C ARG A 7 -33.15 31.98 20.84
N LEU A 8 -33.96 31.03 21.31
CA LEU A 8 -33.53 29.64 21.48
C LEU A 8 -33.29 28.96 20.13
N ALA A 9 -34.15 29.23 19.13
CA ALA A 9 -33.99 28.72 17.78
C ALA A 9 -32.74 29.31 17.08
N THR A 10 -32.42 30.59 17.28
CA THR A 10 -31.21 31.21 16.71
C THR A 10 -29.93 30.65 17.34
N LEU A 11 -29.93 30.37 18.66
CA LEU A 11 -28.78 29.76 19.35
C LEU A 11 -28.52 28.32 18.89
N MET A 12 -29.58 27.57 18.56
CA MET A 12 -29.49 26.19 18.06
C MET A 12 -28.96 26.11 16.61
N LEU A 13 -29.27 27.10 15.77
CA LEU A 13 -28.70 27.20 14.40
C LEU A 13 -27.20 27.56 14.40
N LEU A 14 -26.72 28.34 15.39
CA LEU A 14 -25.30 28.68 15.50
C LEU A 14 -24.42 27.50 15.94
N ALA A 15 -24.98 26.54 16.69
CA ALA A 15 -24.26 25.34 17.13
C ALA A 15 -24.03 24.29 16.01
N PHE A 16 -24.70 24.43 14.86
CA PHE A 16 -24.52 23.54 13.71
C PHE A 16 -23.41 24.00 12.75
N SER A 17 -22.70 25.08 13.11
CA SER A 17 -21.58 25.63 12.33
C SER A 17 -20.36 24.71 12.45
N GLY A 18 -20.36 23.63 11.67
CA GLY A 18 -19.18 23.05 11.04
C GLY A 18 -18.11 22.45 11.97
N PHE A 19 -18.37 21.27 12.53
CA PHE A 19 -17.28 20.32 12.75
C PHE A 19 -16.85 19.77 11.39
N ALA A 20 -15.90 20.44 10.74
CA ALA A 20 -15.22 19.87 9.58
C ALA A 20 -14.35 18.71 10.08
N LEU A 21 -14.87 17.48 9.99
CA LEU A 21 -14.05 16.29 10.17
C LEU A 21 -12.97 16.31 9.09
N ALA A 22 -11.70 16.32 9.50
CA ALA A 22 -10.59 16.15 8.58
C ALA A 22 -10.83 14.87 7.79
N SER A 23 -10.74 14.96 6.45
CA SER A 23 -10.86 13.77 5.61
C SER A 23 -9.76 12.78 6.01
N PRO A 24 -10.06 11.48 6.12
CA PRO A 24 -9.04 10.48 6.44
C PRO A 24 -7.93 10.52 5.38
N ILE A 25 -6.67 10.45 5.83
CA ILE A 25 -5.51 10.38 4.94
C ILE A 25 -5.53 9.03 4.24
N ASN A 26 -5.75 9.05 2.92
CA ASN A 26 -5.80 7.87 2.07
C ASN A 26 -5.51 8.23 0.60
N ASP A 27 -5.50 7.21 -0.25
CA ASP A 27 -5.16 7.28 -1.68
C ASP A 27 -6.40 7.17 -2.58
N SER A 28 -7.61 7.29 -2.01
CA SER A 28 -8.88 6.99 -2.72
C SER A 28 -9.05 7.76 -4.03
N ARG A 29 -8.53 9.00 -4.11
CA ARG A 29 -8.50 9.79 -5.34
C ARG A 29 -7.64 9.17 -6.43
N ALA A 30 -6.47 8.64 -6.08
CA ALA A 30 -5.56 7.99 -7.04
C ALA A 30 -6.04 6.58 -7.41
N LEU A 31 -6.77 5.92 -6.52
CA LEU A 31 -7.28 4.56 -6.70
C LEU A 31 -8.67 4.49 -7.34
N GLN A 32 -9.23 5.62 -7.82
CA GLN A 32 -10.53 5.63 -8.49
C GLN A 32 -10.54 4.70 -9.71
N GLY A 33 -11.41 3.69 -9.70
CA GLY A 33 -11.53 2.70 -10.78
C GLY A 33 -10.43 1.63 -10.80
N VAL A 34 -9.55 1.59 -9.79
CA VAL A 34 -8.51 0.56 -9.67
C VAL A 34 -9.04 -0.59 -8.82
N GLU A 35 -9.19 -1.78 -9.41
CA GLU A 35 -9.61 -2.97 -8.67
C GLU A 35 -8.43 -3.82 -8.20
N GLN A 36 -7.36 -3.88 -9.00
CA GLN A 36 -6.16 -4.67 -8.73
C GLN A 36 -4.91 -3.80 -8.73
N GLY A 37 -4.13 -3.88 -7.66
CA GLY A 37 -2.84 -3.22 -7.53
C GLY A 37 -1.76 -4.02 -8.26
N LYS A 38 -1.38 -3.57 -9.47
CA LYS A 38 -0.34 -4.20 -10.30
C LYS A 38 1.02 -3.53 -10.12
N GLY A 39 1.60 -3.66 -8.93
CA GLY A 39 2.95 -3.15 -8.61
C GLY A 39 3.99 -4.27 -8.54
N VAL A 40 5.21 -3.98 -8.97
CA VAL A 40 6.40 -4.81 -8.70
C VAL A 40 7.44 -3.95 -8.00
N PHE A 41 7.75 -4.27 -6.75
CA PHE A 41 8.78 -3.58 -5.97
C PHE A 41 10.12 -4.25 -6.22
N LEU A 42 11.08 -3.50 -6.77
CA LEU A 42 12.44 -3.97 -6.95
C LEU A 42 13.29 -3.47 -5.79
N ILE A 43 13.80 -4.40 -4.99
CA ILE A 43 14.77 -4.14 -3.93
C ILE A 43 16.15 -4.56 -4.46
N ASP A 44 17.05 -3.61 -4.67
CA ASP A 44 18.37 -3.85 -5.28
C ASP A 44 19.56 -3.62 -4.31
N PHE A 45 19.28 -3.48 -3.01
CA PHE A 45 20.29 -3.29 -1.97
C PHE A 45 20.43 -4.51 -1.06
N ALA A 46 21.60 -4.67 -0.44
CA ALA A 46 21.93 -5.79 0.44
C ALA A 46 21.95 -5.43 1.94
N ASP A 47 21.57 -4.20 2.31
CA ASP A 47 21.54 -3.80 3.73
C ASP A 47 20.31 -4.41 4.44
N PRO A 48 20.50 -5.21 5.51
CA PRO A 48 19.41 -5.92 6.16
C PRO A 48 18.45 -4.99 6.93
N LYS A 49 18.95 -3.88 7.50
CA LYS A 49 18.10 -2.92 8.23
C LYS A 49 17.22 -2.14 7.25
N LYS A 50 17.80 -1.73 6.13
CA LYS A 50 17.08 -1.08 5.01
C LYS A 50 16.05 -2.04 4.42
N THR A 51 16.40 -3.31 4.25
CA THR A 51 15.47 -4.35 3.78
C THR A 51 14.30 -4.50 4.72
N ALA A 52 14.54 -4.64 6.03
CA ALA A 52 13.48 -4.73 7.02
C ALA A 52 12.56 -3.50 7.00
N PHE A 53 13.13 -2.29 6.89
CA PHE A 53 12.38 -1.04 6.77
C PHE A 53 11.44 -1.03 5.55
N TYR A 54 11.94 -1.36 4.36
CA TYR A 54 11.10 -1.39 3.15
C TYR A 54 10.07 -2.52 3.17
N LEU A 55 10.39 -3.67 3.77
CA LEU A 55 9.39 -4.73 3.95
C LEU A 55 8.23 -4.27 4.86
N ASP A 56 8.50 -3.48 5.90
CA ASP A 56 7.45 -2.89 6.74
C ASP A 56 6.59 -1.87 5.96
N ILE A 57 7.23 -1.02 5.13
CA ILE A 57 6.52 -0.12 4.22
C ILE A 57 5.63 -0.91 3.25
N ILE A 58 6.17 -1.93 2.58
CA ILE A 58 5.43 -2.75 1.60
C ILE A 58 4.24 -3.44 2.28
N LYS A 59 4.40 -3.94 3.51
CA LYS A 59 3.30 -4.48 4.31
C LYS A 59 2.22 -3.42 4.59
N GLY A 60 2.64 -2.20 4.94
CA GLY A 60 1.75 -1.05 5.10
C GLY A 60 0.99 -0.70 3.81
N THR A 61 1.68 -0.69 2.67
CA THR A 61 1.10 -0.47 1.33
C THR A 61 0.07 -1.53 0.99
N HIS A 62 0.40 -2.81 1.18
CA HIS A 62 -0.51 -3.93 0.97
C HIS A 62 -1.80 -3.77 1.81
N ALA A 63 -1.65 -3.48 3.10
CA ALA A 63 -2.80 -3.24 3.97
C ALA A 63 -3.59 -1.98 3.57
N GLY A 64 -2.91 -0.93 3.12
CA GLY A 64 -3.52 0.30 2.63
C GLY A 64 -4.38 0.09 1.38
N MET A 65 -3.89 -0.70 0.42
CA MET A 65 -4.66 -1.11 -0.76
C MET A 65 -5.91 -1.90 -0.36
N LEU A 66 -5.76 -2.92 0.50
CA LEU A 66 -6.90 -3.73 0.96
C LEU A 66 -7.98 -2.90 1.66
N ARG A 67 -7.58 -1.97 2.55
CA ARG A 67 -8.54 -1.07 3.23
C ARG A 67 -9.29 -0.14 2.27
N GLN A 68 -8.74 0.08 1.08
CA GLN A 68 -9.29 0.94 0.04
C GLN A 68 -9.96 0.16 -1.09
N GLY A 69 -10.17 -1.15 -0.91
CA GLY A 69 -10.86 -2.01 -1.88
C GLY A 69 -10.00 -2.42 -3.08
N VAL A 70 -8.69 -2.18 -3.04
CA VAL A 70 -7.75 -2.59 -4.09
C VAL A 70 -7.07 -3.88 -3.68
N LYS A 71 -7.15 -4.91 -4.52
CA LYS A 71 -6.50 -6.20 -4.27
C LYS A 71 -5.01 -6.15 -4.64
N PRO A 72 -4.07 -6.28 -3.69
CA PRO A 72 -2.66 -6.48 -4.01
C PRO A 72 -2.46 -7.86 -4.66
N ASP A 73 -1.52 -7.96 -5.59
CA ASP A 73 -1.40 -9.19 -6.38
C ASP A 73 -0.39 -10.20 -5.82
N ARG A 74 0.90 -9.83 -5.70
CA ARG A 74 1.95 -10.80 -5.38
C ARG A 74 3.23 -10.18 -4.81
N HIS A 75 3.98 -11.01 -4.09
CA HIS A 75 5.36 -10.76 -3.69
C HIS A 75 6.23 -11.93 -4.15
N GLU A 76 7.35 -11.64 -4.78
CA GLU A 76 8.25 -12.65 -5.34
C GLU A 76 9.66 -12.48 -4.80
N VAL A 77 10.37 -13.61 -4.64
CA VAL A 77 11.77 -13.67 -4.21
C VAL A 77 12.57 -14.38 -5.30
N CYS A 78 13.69 -13.79 -5.70
CA CYS A 78 14.55 -14.30 -6.76
C CYS A 78 15.45 -15.43 -6.24
N ALA A 79 15.35 -16.63 -6.83
CA ALA A 79 16.19 -17.78 -6.47
C ALA A 79 17.67 -17.58 -6.84
N VAL A 80 17.97 -16.80 -7.88
CA VAL A 80 19.36 -16.39 -8.17
C VAL A 80 19.91 -15.56 -7.01
N ALA A 81 19.13 -14.61 -6.48
CA ALA A 81 19.55 -13.77 -5.38
C ALA A 81 19.74 -14.58 -4.09
N THR A 82 18.79 -15.45 -3.72
CA THR A 82 18.94 -16.27 -2.50
C THR A 82 20.18 -17.15 -2.56
N ARG A 83 20.49 -17.71 -3.74
CA ARG A 83 21.74 -18.44 -3.97
C ARG A 83 22.99 -17.56 -3.84
N VAL A 84 23.00 -16.37 -4.46
CA VAL A 84 24.16 -15.44 -4.41
C VAL A 84 24.43 -14.95 -2.99
N PHE A 85 23.38 -14.66 -2.24
CA PHE A 85 23.47 -14.18 -0.85
C PHE A 85 23.48 -15.30 0.19
N ASN A 86 23.50 -16.57 -0.24
CA ASN A 86 23.49 -17.75 0.63
C ASN A 86 22.33 -17.73 1.66
N VAL A 87 21.14 -17.36 1.20
CA VAL A 87 19.89 -17.38 1.97
C VAL A 87 19.21 -18.72 1.77
N ASP A 88 18.85 -19.38 2.87
CA ASP A 88 18.07 -20.60 2.82
C ASP A 88 16.62 -20.29 2.39
N ASN A 89 16.18 -20.90 1.29
CA ASN A 89 14.82 -20.72 0.77
C ASN A 89 13.75 -21.16 1.77
N ALA A 90 14.06 -22.04 2.73
CA ALA A 90 13.14 -22.43 3.80
C ALA A 90 12.84 -21.28 4.78
N THR A 91 13.66 -20.22 4.77
CA THR A 91 13.47 -19.02 5.61
C THR A 91 12.66 -17.92 4.91
N ILE A 92 12.22 -18.14 3.67
CA ILE A 92 11.37 -17.20 2.94
C ILE A 92 10.02 -17.08 3.65
N LEU A 93 9.56 -15.84 3.83
CA LEU A 93 8.35 -15.54 4.57
C LEU A 93 7.10 -16.13 3.88
N PRO A 94 6.10 -16.61 4.65
CA PRO A 94 4.83 -17.04 4.09
C PRO A 94 4.17 -15.95 3.22
N GLY A 95 3.67 -16.33 2.05
CA GLY A 95 3.05 -15.40 1.09
C GLY A 95 4.03 -14.75 0.10
N MET A 96 5.33 -15.03 0.21
CA MET A 96 6.31 -14.73 -0.84
C MET A 96 6.51 -15.96 -1.74
N GLN A 97 6.46 -15.74 -3.06
CA GLN A 97 6.67 -16.78 -4.04
C GLN A 97 8.13 -16.80 -4.51
N LEU A 98 8.82 -17.92 -4.34
CA LEU A 98 10.15 -18.10 -4.92
C LEU A 98 10.02 -18.26 -6.45
N VAL A 99 10.73 -17.42 -7.21
CA VAL A 99 10.79 -17.45 -8.67
C VAL A 99 12.21 -17.75 -9.14
N GLY A 100 12.34 -18.34 -10.33
CA GLY A 100 13.65 -18.77 -10.86
C GLY A 100 14.65 -17.62 -11.02
N ASP A 101 14.25 -16.56 -11.72
CA ASP A 101 15.05 -15.35 -11.95
C ASP A 101 14.18 -14.09 -11.82
N GLY A 102 14.62 -13.14 -11.00
CA GLY A 102 13.87 -11.94 -10.69
C GLY A 102 13.79 -10.94 -11.84
N PHE A 103 14.80 -10.89 -12.72
CA PHE A 103 14.76 -10.02 -13.90
C PHE A 103 13.80 -10.56 -14.95
N ILE A 104 13.82 -11.86 -15.21
CA ILE A 104 12.87 -12.51 -16.11
C ILE A 104 11.44 -12.30 -15.59
N SER A 105 11.20 -12.49 -14.29
CA SER A 105 9.89 -12.27 -13.69
C SER A 105 9.43 -10.82 -13.82
N LEU A 106 10.32 -9.86 -13.51
CA LEU A 106 10.03 -8.43 -13.64
C LEU A 106 9.66 -8.03 -15.08
N ILE A 107 10.42 -8.51 -16.08
CA ILE A 107 10.10 -8.27 -17.50
C ILE A 107 8.72 -8.84 -17.84
N GLY A 108 8.42 -10.07 -17.40
CA GLY A 108 7.13 -10.71 -17.60
C GLY A 108 5.96 -9.92 -17.01
N TRP A 109 6.09 -9.43 -15.79
CA TRP A 109 5.04 -8.64 -15.13
C TRP A 109 4.85 -7.26 -15.74
N GLN A 110 5.94 -6.56 -16.07
CA GLN A 110 5.85 -5.27 -16.76
C GLN A 110 5.14 -5.41 -18.11
N THR A 111 5.40 -6.49 -18.85
CA THR A 111 4.72 -6.81 -20.12
C THR A 111 3.21 -7.04 -19.92
N GLN A 112 2.79 -7.52 -18.75
CA GLN A 112 1.38 -7.70 -18.36
C GLN A 112 0.75 -6.42 -17.75
N GLY A 113 1.44 -5.29 -17.87
CA GLY A 113 0.95 -3.98 -17.44
C GLY A 113 1.29 -3.60 -15.99
N TYR A 114 2.12 -4.39 -15.30
CA TYR A 114 2.56 -4.05 -13.94
C TYR A 114 3.53 -2.86 -13.98
N LYS A 115 3.50 -2.07 -12.91
CA LYS A 115 4.35 -0.89 -12.75
C LYS A 115 5.50 -1.20 -11.82
N LEU A 116 6.71 -0.94 -12.29
CA LEU A 116 7.92 -1.03 -11.49
C LEU A 116 7.95 0.12 -10.48
N VAL A 117 8.20 -0.22 -9.23
CA VAL A 117 8.50 0.71 -8.14
C VAL A 117 9.92 0.39 -7.67
N PRO A 118 10.94 1.11 -8.15
CA PRO A 118 12.32 0.86 -7.75
C PRO A 118 12.60 1.40 -6.35
N LEU A 119 13.30 0.62 -5.52
CA LEU A 119 13.69 0.98 -4.16
C LEU A 119 15.22 0.92 -4.06
N PHE A 120 15.86 2.09 -3.92
CA PHE A 120 17.31 2.27 -3.92
C PHE A 120 17.89 2.49 -2.54
#